data_AF-A0A8S8XYY0-F1
#
_entry.id   AF-A0A8S8XYY0-F1
#
_cell.length_a   1.000
_cell.length_b   1.000
_cell.length_c   1.000
_cell.angle_alpha   90.00
_cell.angle_beta   90.00
_cell.angle_gamma   90.00
#
_symmetry.space_group_name_H-M   'P 1'
#
loop_
_entity.id
_entity.type
_entity.pdbx_description
1 polymer ?
#
loop_
_entity_poly.entity_id
_entity_poly.type
_entity_poly.pdbx_seq_one_letter_code
_entity_poly.pdbx_strand_id
1 'polypeptide(L)'
;MVDETTTKNIAYAIFAISFFIMIYFITKQARENRLTSIDQHAPKIAGSDELLGGAKNPEQFDEPDDDALEQMAELLGEDEGLVWELKTVFFNF
;
A
#
# COMPACT_ATOMS: atom_id res chain seq x y z
N MET A 1 -6.15 -35.76 -54.89
CA MET A 1 -5.39 -35.54 -53.64
C MET A 1 -5.02 -34.07 -53.61
N VAL A 2 -5.30 -33.35 -52.53
CA VAL A 2 -4.84 -31.97 -52.39
C VAL A 2 -3.33 -32.02 -52.13
N ASP A 3 -2.59 -31.15 -52.79
CA ASP A 3 -1.12 -31.08 -52.66
C ASP A 3 -0.72 -30.73 -51.21
N GLU A 4 0.41 -31.28 -50.78
CA GLU A 4 0.95 -31.11 -49.42
C GLU A 4 1.28 -29.64 -49.14
N THR A 5 1.81 -28.93 -50.14
CA THR A 5 2.14 -27.49 -50.04
C THR A 5 0.87 -26.67 -49.82
N THR A 6 -0.18 -26.97 -50.59
CA THR A 6 -1.50 -26.35 -50.46
C THR A 6 -2.08 -26.59 -49.06
N THR A 7 -1.95 -27.80 -48.54
CA THR A 7 -2.43 -28.16 -47.20
C THR A 7 -1.69 -27.38 -46.09
N LYS A 8 -0.37 -27.28 -46.19
CA LYS A 8 0.47 -26.51 -45.24
C LYS A 8 0.13 -25.02 -45.26
N ASN A 9 -0.05 -24.45 -46.45
CA ASN A 9 -0.40 -23.03 -46.60
C ASN A 9 -1.77 -22.71 -45.98
N ILE A 10 -2.76 -23.58 -46.17
CA ILE A 10 -4.07 -23.45 -45.53
C ILE A 10 -3.95 -23.54 -44.01
N ALA A 11 -3.17 -24.51 -43.49
CA ALA A 11 -2.96 -24.66 -42.06
C ALA A 11 -2.31 -23.41 -41.44
N TYR A 12 -1.28 -22.85 -42.07
CA TYR A 12 -0.64 -21.61 -41.60
C TYR A 12 -1.56 -20.40 -41.69
N ALA A 13 -2.41 -20.30 -42.72
CA ALA A 13 -3.39 -19.22 -42.82
C ALA A 13 -4.41 -19.27 -41.68
N ILE A 14 -4.93 -20.46 -41.34
CA ILE A 14 -5.84 -20.65 -40.20
C ILE A 14 -5.14 -20.30 -38.88
N PHE A 15 -3.88 -20.72 -38.73
CA PHE A 15 -3.10 -20.44 -37.53
C PHE A 15 -2.81 -18.95 -37.34
N ALA A 16 -2.52 -18.22 -38.42
CA ALA A 16 -2.34 -16.78 -38.38
C ALA A 16 -3.64 -16.08 -37.97
N ILE A 17 -4.77 -16.48 -38.54
CA ILE A 17 -6.08 -15.91 -38.21
C ILE A 17 -6.43 -16.17 -36.74
N SER A 18 -6.23 -17.39 -36.22
CA SER A 18 -6.51 -17.71 -34.82
C SER A 18 -5.62 -16.91 -33.86
N PHE A 19 -4.35 -16.70 -34.23
CA PHE A 19 -3.43 -15.88 -33.46
C PHE A 19 -3.88 -14.41 -33.36
N PHE A 20 -4.31 -13.81 -34.47
CA PHE A 20 -4.83 -12.43 -34.46
C PHE A 20 -6.14 -12.31 -33.68
N ILE A 21 -7.03 -13.30 -33.77
CA ILE A 21 -8.25 -13.35 -32.97
C ILE A 21 -7.91 -13.37 -31.47
N MET A 22 -6.95 -14.21 -31.06
CA MET A 22 -6.48 -14.28 -29.68
C MET A 22 -5.91 -12.94 -29.19
N ILE A 23 -5.04 -12.29 -29.98
CA ILE A 23 -4.50 -10.96 -29.65
C ILE A 23 -5.63 -9.94 -29.47
N TYR A 24 -6.63 -9.95 -30.36
CA TYR A 24 -7.78 -9.05 -30.26
C TYR A 24 -8.57 -9.25 -28.97
N PHE A 25 -8.86 -10.50 -28.59
CA PHE A 25 -9.55 -10.79 -27.32
C PHE A 25 -8.74 -10.36 -26.11
N ILE A 26 -7.44 -10.65 -26.07
CA ILE A 26 -6.56 -10.26 -24.96
C ILE A 26 -6.49 -8.74 -24.84
N THR A 27 -6.29 -8.02 -25.95
CA THR A 27 -6.20 -6.56 -25.93
C THR A 27 -7.52 -5.89 -25.55
N LYS A 28 -8.66 -6.46 -25.94
CA LYS A 28 -9.99 -6.00 -25.51
C LYS A 28 -10.18 -6.22 -24.00
N GLN A 29 -9.92 -7.44 -23.52
CA GLN A 29 -10.06 -7.78 -22.10
C GLN A 29 -9.08 -6.99 -21.22
N ALA A 30 -7.85 -6.80 -21.66
CA ALA A 30 -6.84 -6.01 -20.94
C ALA A 30 -7.25 -4.54 -20.83
N ARG A 31 -7.95 -3.98 -21.83
CA ARG A 31 -8.45 -2.61 -21.79
C ARG A 31 -9.57 -2.46 -20.76
N GLU A 32 -10.50 -3.41 -20.73
CA GLU A 32 -11.60 -3.42 -19.76
C GLU A 32 -11.09 -3.68 -18.34
N ASN A 33 -10.19 -4.65 -18.14
CA ASN A 33 -9.56 -4.90 -16.85
C ASN A 33 -8.71 -3.73 -16.37
N ARG A 34 -8.01 -3.01 -17.26
CA ARG A 34 -7.24 -1.81 -16.88
C ARG A 34 -8.14 -0.68 -16.38
N LEU A 35 -9.34 -0.51 -16.94
CA LEU A 35 -10.29 0.49 -16.46
C LEU A 35 -10.83 0.09 -15.08
N THR A 36 -11.20 -1.17 -14.90
CA THR A 36 -11.67 -1.69 -13.61
C THR A 36 -10.56 -1.65 -12.56
N SER A 37 -9.30 -1.93 -12.92
CA SER A 37 -8.14 -1.82 -12.04
C SER A 37 -7.77 -0.37 -11.73
N ILE A 38 -7.96 0.59 -12.63
CA ILE A 38 -7.73 2.01 -12.31
C ILE A 38 -8.83 2.53 -11.37
N ASP A 39 -10.07 2.06 -11.49
CA ASP A 39 -11.17 2.42 -10.61
C ASP A 39 -11.03 1.74 -9.23
N GLN A 40 -10.69 0.46 -9.20
CA GLN A 40 -10.46 -0.31 -7.96
C GLN A 40 -9.12 -0.01 -7.27
N HIS A 41 -8.12 0.47 -8.01
CA HIS A 41 -6.82 0.94 -7.47
C HIS A 41 -6.68 2.46 -7.55
N ALA A 42 -7.78 3.19 -7.73
CA ALA A 42 -7.78 4.61 -7.48
C ALA A 42 -7.26 4.80 -6.04
N PRO A 43 -6.28 5.70 -5.82
CA PRO A 43 -5.73 5.88 -4.49
C PRO A 43 -6.89 6.20 -3.55
N LYS A 44 -7.10 5.33 -2.55
CA LYS A 44 -8.17 5.52 -1.55
C LYS A 44 -7.93 6.89 -0.91
N ILE A 45 -8.82 7.83 -1.19
CA ILE A 45 -8.76 9.17 -0.63
C ILE A 45 -9.21 9.02 0.82
N ALA A 46 -8.39 9.45 1.77
CA ALA A 46 -8.75 9.42 3.19
C ALA A 46 -10.09 10.15 3.40
N GLY A 47 -11.08 9.47 3.98
CA GLY A 47 -12.43 10.01 4.19
C GLY A 47 -13.48 9.63 3.13
N SER A 48 -13.14 8.88 2.07
CA SER A 48 -14.11 8.35 1.11
C SER A 48 -14.63 6.94 1.43
N ASP A 49 -14.18 6.36 2.54
CA ASP A 49 -14.64 5.06 3.06
C ASP A 49 -15.86 5.30 4.00
N GLU A 50 -16.85 4.41 4.01
CA GLU A 50 -18.00 4.49 4.93
C GLU A 50 -17.56 4.35 6.39
N LEU A 51 -16.38 3.76 6.63
CA LEU A 51 -15.73 3.76 7.92
C LEU A 51 -15.23 5.17 8.24
N LEU A 52 -16.10 5.93 8.94
CA LEU A 52 -15.77 7.17 9.63
C LEU A 52 -14.44 6.94 10.38
N GLY A 53 -13.36 7.60 9.95
CA GLY A 53 -11.99 7.41 10.48
C GLY A 53 -11.79 7.89 11.92
N GLY A 54 -12.87 7.99 12.70
CA GLY A 54 -12.82 8.24 14.12
C GLY A 54 -12.43 6.98 14.89
N ALA A 55 -11.75 7.18 16.01
CA ALA A 55 -11.56 6.12 16.99
C ALA A 55 -12.93 5.62 17.46
N LYS A 56 -13.14 4.29 17.45
CA LYS A 56 -14.35 3.66 18.00
C LYS A 56 -14.59 4.04 19.47
N ASN A 57 -13.51 4.34 20.18
CA ASN A 57 -13.54 4.88 21.53
C ASN A 57 -12.62 6.11 21.56
N PRO A 58 -13.12 7.34 21.37
CA PRO A 58 -12.29 8.54 21.41
C PRO A 58 -11.72 8.80 22.81
N GLU A 59 -12.42 8.38 23.87
CA GLU A 59 -12.05 8.61 25.27
C GLU A 59 -10.75 7.90 25.68
N GLN A 60 -10.33 6.85 24.95
CA GLN A 60 -9.05 6.17 25.19
C GLN A 60 -7.83 7.03 24.83
N PHE A 61 -8.05 8.15 24.13
CA PHE A 61 -7.00 9.10 23.75
C PHE A 61 -7.04 10.37 24.61
N ASP A 62 -8.01 10.49 25.53
CA ASP A 62 -8.15 11.67 26.40
C ASP A 62 -7.14 11.66 27.57
N GLU A 63 -6.74 10.47 28.03
CA GLU A 63 -5.69 10.31 29.04
C GLU A 63 -4.63 9.30 28.54
N PRO A 64 -3.34 9.69 28.48
CA PRO A 64 -2.27 8.75 28.14
C PRO A 64 -2.14 7.68 29.23
N ASP A 65 -1.82 6.46 28.84
CA ASP A 65 -1.55 5.37 29.78
C ASP A 65 -0.19 5.57 30.49
N ASP A 66 -0.01 4.86 31.61
CA ASP A 66 1.22 4.94 32.42
C ASP A 66 2.49 4.61 31.60
N ASP A 67 2.36 3.72 30.61
CA ASP A 67 3.45 3.34 29.69
C ASP A 67 3.80 4.49 28.73
N ALA A 68 2.82 5.21 28.16
CA ALA A 68 3.08 6.40 27.37
C ALA A 68 3.69 7.54 28.21
N LEU A 69 3.30 7.66 29.48
CA LEU A 69 3.89 8.62 30.41
C LEU A 69 5.37 8.30 30.69
N GLU A 70 5.71 7.04 30.92
CA GLU A 70 7.10 6.58 31.13
C GLU A 70 7.96 6.82 29.89
N GLN A 71 7.44 6.54 28.69
CA GLN A 71 8.12 6.84 27.43
C GLN A 71 8.32 8.35 27.20
N MET A 72 7.39 9.20 27.66
CA MET A 72 7.57 10.65 27.61
C MET A 72 8.59 11.15 28.63
N ALA A 73 8.71 10.52 29.80
CA ALA A 73 9.73 10.84 30.80
C ALA A 73 11.15 10.48 30.31
N GLU A 74 11.30 9.35 29.61
CA GLU A 74 12.56 8.97 28.97
C GLU A 74 12.98 9.98 27.88
N LEU A 75 12.01 10.48 27.09
CA LEU A 75 12.24 11.55 26.10
C LEU A 75 12.59 12.91 26.73
N LEU A 76 12.17 13.17 27.97
CA LEU A 76 12.48 14.38 28.73
C LEU A 76 13.85 14.33 29.44
N GLY A 77 14.55 13.19 29.38
CA GLY A 77 15.93 13.07 29.87
C GLY A 77 16.10 13.23 31.38
N GLU A 78 15.04 13.01 32.16
CA GLU A 78 15.04 13.20 33.61
C GLU A 78 15.99 12.26 34.37
N ASP A 79 16.45 11.17 33.73
CA ASP A 79 17.32 10.18 34.35
C ASP A 79 18.84 10.46 34.20
N GLU A 80 19.26 11.36 33.31
CA GLU A 80 20.69 11.54 33.00
C GLU A 80 21.27 12.94 33.32
N GLY A 81 20.45 13.97 33.49
CA GLY A 81 20.93 15.36 33.56
C GLY A 81 21.01 16.02 34.94
N LEU A 82 20.13 15.67 35.88
CA LEU A 82 19.85 16.57 37.02
C LEU A 82 20.68 16.29 38.29
N VAL A 83 21.28 15.12 38.43
CA VAL A 83 22.01 14.74 39.66
C VAL A 83 23.44 15.28 39.69
N TRP A 84 24.10 15.41 38.54
CA TRP A 84 25.51 15.83 38.45
C TRP A 84 25.70 17.35 38.45
N GLU A 85 24.74 18.09 37.88
CA GLU A 85 24.77 19.56 37.86
C GLU A 85 24.49 20.17 39.26
N LEU A 86 23.52 19.61 40.00
CA LEU A 86 23.20 20.12 41.34
C LEU A 86 24.36 19.95 42.34
N LYS A 87 25.09 18.82 42.27
CA LYS A 87 26.27 18.61 43.14
C LYS A 87 27.42 19.55 42.80
N THR A 88 27.63 19.86 41.52
CA THR A 88 28.72 20.76 41.10
C THR A 88 28.45 22.21 41.51
N VAL A 89 27.19 22.63 41.55
CA VAL A 89 26.78 23.98 41.97
C VAL A 89 26.73 24.14 43.49
N PHE A 90 26.26 23.13 44.25
CA PHE A 90 26.08 23.25 45.70
C PHE A 90 27.33 22.97 46.55
N PHE A 91 28.32 22.20 46.05
CA PHE A 91 29.51 21.82 46.83
C PHE A 91 30.76 22.66 46.54
N ASN A 92 30.65 23.73 45.75
CA ASN A 92 31.76 24.64 45.40
C ASN A 92 31.68 26.00 46.12
N PHE A 93 31.06 26.02 47.30
CA PHE A 93 31.05 27.13 48.26
C PHE A 93 31.38 26.61 49.67
#